data_AF-A0A931LPT1-F1
#
_entry.id   AF-A0A931LPT1-F1
#
_cell.length_a   1.000
_cell.length_b   1.000
_cell.length_c   1.000
_cell.angle_alpha   90.00
_cell.angle_beta   90.00
_cell.angle_gamma   90.00
#
_symmetry.space_group_name_H-M   'P 1'
#
loop_
_entity.id
_entity.type
_entity.pdbx_description
1 polymer ?
#
loop_
_entity_poly.entity_id
_entity_poly.type
_entity_poly.pdbx_seq_one_letter_code
_entity_poly.pdbx_strand_id
1 'polypeptide(L)'
;MPKRKTIGDNPLDALVPDLRATERPSSIESRAEPMTSSRIIKERLTVHLPIDLIDRVKNAVYWTPGLTLAGLAEEAFAKLVDKLEKERKEPFPQRKAELKGGRPLK
;
A
#
# COMPACT_ATOMS: atom_id res chain seq x y z
N MET A 1 16.48 21.77 24.21
CA MET A 1 17.55 20.82 24.60
C MET A 1 18.86 21.29 24.01
N PRO A 2 19.90 21.57 24.82
CA PRO A 2 21.17 22.06 24.30
C PRO A 2 21.88 20.96 23.52
N LYS A 3 22.31 21.26 22.28
CA LYS A 3 23.10 20.37 21.44
C LYS A 3 24.44 20.09 22.13
N ARG A 4 24.74 18.81 22.39
CA ARG A 4 26.03 18.39 22.97
C ARG A 4 27.16 18.80 22.01
N LYS A 5 28.12 19.58 22.51
CA LYS A 5 29.38 19.85 21.81
C LYS A 5 30.22 18.58 21.87
N THR A 6 30.40 17.91 20.73
CA THR A 6 31.38 16.84 20.59
C THR A 6 32.78 17.43 20.77
N ILE A 7 33.62 16.75 21.55
CA ILE A 7 35.03 17.09 21.74
C ILE A 7 35.79 16.52 20.53
N GLY A 8 36.51 17.38 19.80
CA GLY A 8 37.41 16.99 18.71
C GLY A 8 36.80 17.04 17.30
N ASP A 9 37.63 17.46 16.34
CA ASP A 9 37.33 17.41 14.91
C ASP A 9 37.05 15.97 14.50
N ASN A 10 35.89 15.73 13.87
CA ASN A 10 35.51 14.41 13.40
C ASN A 10 36.27 14.11 12.09
N PRO A 11 37.19 13.12 12.06
CA PRO A 11 38.01 12.84 10.87
C PRO A 11 37.18 12.35 9.67
N LEU A 12 35.91 11.97 9.88
CA LEU A 12 34.99 11.59 8.80
C LEU A 12 34.45 12.78 8.02
N ASP A 13 34.46 14.00 8.55
CA ASP A 13 33.96 15.19 7.84
C ASP A 13 34.82 15.55 6.62
N ALA A 14 36.10 15.12 6.59
CA ALA A 14 36.99 15.30 5.44
C ALA A 14 36.62 14.44 4.22
N LEU A 15 35.80 13.40 4.40
CA LEU A 15 35.44 12.44 3.36
C LEU A 15 33.96 12.49 2.96
N VAL A 16 33.16 13.40 3.54
CA VAL A 16 31.78 13.60 3.13
C VAL A 16 31.72 14.80 2.18
N PRO A 17 31.38 14.60 0.89
CA PRO A 17 31.14 15.72 -0.01
C PRO A 17 29.98 16.57 0.53
N ASP A 18 30.24 17.84 0.81
CA ASP A 18 29.24 18.78 1.29
C ASP A 18 28.30 19.18 0.14
N LEU A 19 27.22 18.42 -0.03
CA LEU A 19 26.19 18.65 -1.05
C LEU A 19 25.28 19.86 -0.74
N ARG A 20 25.65 20.74 0.21
CA ARG A 20 24.78 21.85 0.67
C ARG A 20 25.28 23.24 0.33
N ALA A 21 26.40 23.38 -0.36
CA ALA A 21 26.92 24.68 -0.78
C ALA A 21 26.83 24.87 -2.31
N THR A 22 25.63 25.07 -2.84
CA THR A 22 25.47 25.73 -4.15
C THR A 22 24.17 26.54 -4.14
N GLU A 23 24.28 27.82 -3.79
CA GLU A 23 23.22 28.79 -4.04
C GLU A 23 23.45 29.52 -5.38
N ARG A 24 22.32 29.69 -6.12
CA ARG A 24 21.97 30.67 -7.18
C ARG A 24 22.21 30.25 -8.65
N PRO A 25 21.37 30.67 -9.63
CA PRO A 25 20.13 31.46 -9.59
C PRO A 25 18.92 30.77 -10.29
N SER A 26 17.78 31.47 -10.28
CA SER A 26 16.52 31.18 -11.00
C SER A 26 16.68 30.81 -12.48
N SER A 27 16.07 29.69 -12.89
CA SER A 27 15.52 29.50 -14.24
C SER A 27 14.46 28.40 -14.21
N ILE A 28 13.32 28.74 -14.78
CA ILE A 28 12.13 27.94 -14.94
C ILE A 28 12.47 26.75 -15.84
N GLU A 29 12.27 25.53 -15.36
CA GLU A 29 11.98 24.38 -16.23
C GLU A 29 11.30 23.29 -15.40
N SER A 30 9.97 23.32 -15.48
CA SER A 30 9.07 22.16 -15.44
C SER A 30 9.53 20.99 -14.57
N ARG A 31 9.49 21.20 -13.25
CA ARG A 31 9.28 20.09 -12.31
C ARG A 31 7.88 19.58 -12.61
N ALA A 32 7.77 18.60 -13.51
CA ALA A 32 6.55 17.80 -13.65
C ALA A 32 6.12 17.43 -12.24
N GLU A 33 4.96 17.95 -11.81
CA GLU A 33 4.43 17.64 -10.51
C GLU A 33 4.41 16.11 -10.40
N PRO A 34 5.02 15.51 -9.37
CA PRO A 34 4.86 14.09 -9.15
C PRO A 34 3.37 13.89 -8.95
N MET A 35 2.69 13.38 -9.98
CA MET A 35 1.28 13.04 -9.96
C MET A 35 1.00 12.42 -8.62
N THR A 36 0.23 13.12 -7.80
CA THR A 36 -0.09 12.74 -6.44
C THR A 36 -0.57 11.30 -6.51
N SER A 37 0.25 10.33 -6.12
CA SER A 37 -0.17 8.94 -6.12
C SER A 37 -1.36 8.93 -5.17
N SER A 38 -2.57 8.76 -5.71
CA SER A 38 -3.77 8.64 -4.91
C SER A 38 -3.50 7.47 -3.97
N ARG A 39 -3.25 7.77 -2.69
CA ARG A 39 -2.95 6.73 -1.71
C ARG A 39 -4.18 5.84 -1.69
N ILE A 40 -4.04 4.59 -2.14
CA ILE A 40 -5.14 3.64 -2.09
C ILE A 40 -5.44 3.41 -0.61
N ILE A 41 -6.62 3.89 -0.18
CA ILE A 41 -7.10 3.67 1.18
C ILE A 41 -7.60 2.23 1.22
N LYS A 42 -6.89 1.37 1.97
CA LYS A 42 -7.27 -0.03 2.17
C LYS A 42 -8.00 -0.19 3.50
N GLU A 43 -9.11 -0.93 3.49
CA GLU A 43 -9.86 -1.30 4.69
C GLU A 43 -9.58 -2.76 5.11
N ARG A 44 -9.81 -3.07 6.39
CA ARG A 44 -9.60 -4.42 6.93
C ARG A 44 -10.85 -5.27 6.74
N LEU A 45 -10.70 -6.38 6.02
CA LEU A 45 -11.73 -7.40 5.88
C LEU A 45 -11.30 -8.68 6.63
N THR A 46 -12.12 -9.15 7.57
CA THR A 46 -11.92 -10.43 8.27
C THR A 46 -12.94 -11.43 7.75
N VAL A 47 -12.48 -12.60 7.29
CA VAL A 47 -13.32 -13.70 6.83
C VAL A 47 -12.92 -15.01 7.50
N HIS A 48 -13.88 -15.91 7.66
CA HIS A 48 -13.63 -17.28 8.07
C HIS A 48 -13.54 -18.17 6.83
N LEU A 49 -12.46 -18.95 6.73
CA LEU A 49 -12.21 -19.89 5.64
C LEU A 49 -11.90 -21.28 6.21
N PRO A 50 -12.15 -22.36 5.45
CA PRO A 50 -11.72 -23.70 5.82
C PRO A 50 -10.20 -23.77 6.03
N ILE A 51 -9.77 -24.53 7.03
CA ILE A 51 -8.35 -24.66 7.41
C ILE A 51 -7.51 -25.13 6.22
N ASP A 52 -7.97 -26.15 5.50
CA ASP A 52 -7.28 -26.71 4.34
C ASP A 52 -7.03 -25.66 3.24
N LEU A 53 -8.00 -24.75 3.06
CA LEU A 53 -7.87 -23.67 2.09
C LEU A 53 -6.84 -22.63 2.55
N ILE A 54 -6.84 -22.29 3.83
CA ILE A 54 -5.87 -21.35 4.41
C ILE A 54 -4.45 -21.87 4.22
N ASP A 55 -4.22 -23.15 4.48
CA ASP A 55 -2.89 -23.75 4.34
C ASP A 55 -2.43 -23.80 2.88
N ARG A 56 -3.34 -24.13 1.95
CA ARG A 56 -3.05 -24.04 0.51
C ARG A 56 -2.70 -22.62 0.07
N VAL A 57 -3.42 -21.62 0.56
CA VAL A 57 -3.16 -20.21 0.23
C VAL A 57 -1.82 -19.75 0.80
N LYS A 58 -1.50 -20.12 2.04
CA LYS A 58 -0.18 -19.84 2.65
C LYS A 58 0.95 -20.48 1.85
N ASN A 59 0.80 -21.74 1.45
CA ASN A 59 1.78 -22.44 0.63
C ASN A 59 1.98 -21.74 -0.72
N ALA A 60 0.89 -21.35 -1.40
CA ALA A 60 0.97 -20.65 -2.67
C ALA A 60 1.75 -19.32 -2.57
N VAL A 61 1.48 -18.53 -1.53
CA VAL A 61 2.19 -17.27 -1.28
C VAL A 61 3.65 -17.52 -0.90
N TYR A 62 3.92 -18.53 -0.06
CA TYR A 62 5.28 -18.87 0.35
C TYR A 62 6.20 -19.19 -0.83
N TRP A 63 5.68 -19.95 -1.80
CA TRP A 63 6.45 -20.38 -2.99
C TRP A 63 6.41 -19.37 -4.15
N THR A 64 5.68 -18.26 -4.02
CA THR A 64 5.57 -17.24 -5.09
C THR A 64 6.23 -15.93 -4.64
N PRO A 65 7.47 -15.64 -5.05
CA PRO A 65 8.16 -14.42 -4.68
C PRO A 65 7.37 -13.17 -5.10
N GLY A 66 7.28 -12.19 -4.20
CA GLY A 66 6.60 -10.92 -4.45
C GLY A 66 5.07 -10.95 -4.30
N LEU A 67 4.47 -12.13 -4.08
CA LEU A 67 3.05 -12.23 -3.77
C LEU A 67 2.83 -12.13 -2.25
N THR A 68 1.73 -11.49 -1.84
CA THR A 68 1.33 -11.42 -0.43
C THR A 68 -0.06 -12.03 -0.25
N LEU A 69 -0.41 -12.46 0.96
CA LEU A 69 -1.77 -12.95 1.26
C LEU A 69 -2.85 -11.91 0.91
N ALA A 70 -2.59 -10.64 1.23
CA ALA A 70 -3.49 -9.54 0.90
C ALA A 70 -3.59 -9.32 -0.61
N GLY A 71 -2.47 -9.35 -1.34
CA GLY A 71 -2.44 -9.19 -2.79
C GLY A 71 -3.16 -10.33 -3.52
N LEU A 72 -2.95 -11.58 -3.08
CA LEU A 72 -3.68 -12.75 -3.59
C LEU A 72 -5.18 -12.60 -3.35
N ALA A 73 -5.60 -12.16 -2.16
CA ALA A 73 -7.01 -11.96 -1.86
C ALA A 73 -7.63 -10.84 -2.72
N GLU A 74 -6.94 -9.71 -2.87
CA GLU A 74 -7.36 -8.58 -3.70
C GLU A 74 -7.57 -9.00 -5.16
N GLU A 75 -6.61 -9.72 -5.73
CA GLU A 75 -6.70 -10.21 -7.11
C GLU A 75 -7.80 -11.27 -7.29
N ALA A 76 -7.93 -12.20 -6.34
CA ALA A 76 -8.97 -13.23 -6.37
C ALA A 76 -10.37 -12.63 -6.28
N PHE A 77 -10.56 -11.64 -5.40
CA PHE A 77 -11.85 -10.94 -5.27
C PHE A 77 -12.18 -10.13 -6.52
N ALA A 78 -11.22 -9.38 -7.07
CA ALA A 78 -11.43 -8.62 -8.32
C ALA A 78 -11.86 -9.55 -9.46
N LYS A 79 -11.10 -10.62 -9.71
CA LYS A 79 -11.42 -11.61 -10.75
C LYS A 79 -12.79 -12.26 -10.57
N LEU A 80 -13.17 -12.56 -9.33
CA LEU A 80 -14.45 -13.20 -9.03
C LEU A 80 -15.62 -12.22 -9.22
N VAL A 81 -15.47 -10.96 -8.78
CA VAL A 81 -16.48 -9.91 -8.97
C VAL A 81 -16.66 -9.65 -10.47
N ASP A 82 -15.57 -9.49 -11.23
CA ASP A 82 -15.64 -9.31 -12.69
C ASP A 82 -16.36 -10.46 -13.38
N LYS A 83 -16.14 -11.70 -12.93
CA LYS A 83 -16.83 -12.89 -13.44
C LYS A 83 -18.32 -12.81 -13.15
N LEU A 84 -18.70 -12.45 -11.93
CA LEU A 84 -20.10 -12.31 -11.53
C LEU A 84 -20.81 -11.19 -12.29
N GLU A 85 -20.16 -10.04 -12.51
CA GLU A 85 -20.71 -8.94 -13.30
C GLU A 85 -20.92 -9.35 -14.76
N LYS A 86 -19.98 -10.11 -15.33
CA LYS A 86 -20.12 -10.69 -16.68
C LYS A 86 -21.29 -11.65 -16.78
N GLU A 87 -21.48 -12.54 -15.79
CA GLU A 87 -22.62 -13.47 -15.74
C GLU A 87 -23.95 -12.73 -15.63
N ARG A 88 -23.99 -11.64 -14.86
CA ARG A 88 -25.17 -10.80 -14.67
C ARG A 88 -25.44 -9.84 -15.83
N LYS A 89 -24.45 -9.61 -16.70
CA LYS A 89 -24.44 -8.61 -17.80
C LYS A 89 -24.59 -7.15 -17.36
N GLU A 90 -24.55 -6.89 -16.06
CA GLU A 90 -24.71 -5.57 -15.46
C GLU A 90 -23.79 -5.45 -14.23
N PRO A 91 -23.20 -4.26 -13.99
CA PRO A 91 -22.38 -4.03 -12.80
C PRO A 91 -23.24 -4.12 -11.53
N PHE A 92 -22.60 -4.46 -10.41
CA PHE A 92 -23.31 -4.45 -9.13
C PHE A 92 -23.71 -3.01 -8.74
N PRO A 93 -24.98 -2.76 -8.38
CA PRO A 93 -25.41 -1.43 -7.96
C PRO A 93 -24.70 -1.03 -6.67
N GLN A 94 -24.27 0.24 -6.58
CA GLN A 94 -23.66 0.78 -5.38
C GLN A 94 -24.62 0.65 -4.19
N ARG A 95 -24.10 0.19 -3.05
CA ARG A 95 -24.89 0.02 -1.84
C ARG A 95 -25.49 1.37 -1.42
N LYS A 96 -26.80 1.39 -1.16
CA LYS A 96 -27.54 2.61 -0.75
C LYS A 96 -27.24 3.06 0.68
N ALA A 97 -26.64 2.18 1.50
CA ALA A 97 -26.20 2.45 2.86
C ALA A 97 -25.06 1.50 3.24
N GLU A 98 -24.21 1.92 4.17
CA GLU A 98 -23.20 1.05 4.79
C GLU A 98 -23.89 -0.13 5.49
N LEU A 99 -23.25 -1.30 5.43
CA LEU A 99 -23.73 -2.46 6.17
C LEU A 99 -23.60 -2.15 7.67
N LYS A 100 -24.72 -1.92 8.36
CA LYS A 100 -24.74 -1.76 9.81
C LYS A 100 -24.16 -3.01 10.44
N GLY A 101 -22.95 -2.92 10.97
CA GLY A 101 -22.32 -3.97 11.77
C GLY A 101 -23.13 -4.18 13.04
N GLY A 102 -24.01 -5.17 13.05
CA GLY A 102 -24.82 -5.56 14.21
C GLY A 102 -24.96 -7.07 14.28
N ARG A 103 -25.33 -7.59 15.46
CA ARG A 103 -25.76 -8.99 15.59
C ARG A 103 -26.90 -9.22 14.60
N PRO A 104 -26.88 -10.29 13.79
CA PRO A 104 -28.04 -10.68 13.01
C PRO A 104 -29.24 -10.79 13.97
N LEU A 105 -30.27 -9.97 13.72
CA LEU A 105 -31.56 -10.11 14.38
C LEU A 105 -32.12 -11.47 13.96
N LYS A 106 -32.35 -12.33 14.94
CA LYS A 106 -32.99 -13.63 14.76
C LYS A 106 -34.49 -13.45 14.63
#